data_AF-A0A438IF84-F1
#
_entry.id   AF-A0A438IF84-F1
#
_cell.length_a   1.000
_cell.length_b   1.000
_cell.length_c   1.000
_cell.angle_alpha   90.00
_cell.angle_beta   90.00
_cell.angle_gamma   90.00
#
_symmetry.space_group_name_H-M   'P 1'
#
loop_
_entity.id
_entity.type
_entity.pdbx_description
1 polymer ?
#
loop_
_entity_poly.entity_id
_entity_poly.type
_entity_poly.pdbx_seq_one_letter_code
_entity_poly.pdbx_strand_id
1 'polypeptide(L)'
;MESLRWRGPTLKPIRTKREGEEGEQESAEGEPLSPASIMFHQPGFNVYNIVVLGCQTSISVDVVKARLMETLVKHPRFCSLQVTAQKN
;
A
#
# COMPACT_ATOMS: atom_id res chain seq x y z
N MET A 1 -1.33 8.66 -43.22
CA MET A 1 -1.85 8.02 -41.98
C MET A 1 -0.71 7.21 -41.39
N GLU A 2 0.09 7.84 -40.53
CA GLU A 2 1.21 7.16 -39.87
C GLU A 2 0.67 6.42 -38.65
N SER A 3 0.94 5.11 -38.62
CA SER A 3 0.51 4.20 -37.57
C SER A 3 1.19 4.53 -36.24
N LEU A 4 0.40 4.61 -35.16
CA LEU A 4 0.93 4.72 -33.80
C LEU A 4 1.79 3.49 -33.51
N ARG A 5 3.11 3.69 -33.52
CA ARG A 5 4.11 2.70 -33.15
C ARG A 5 3.98 2.45 -31.64
N TRP A 6 3.33 1.35 -31.27
CA TRP A 6 3.25 0.88 -29.88
C TRP A 6 4.66 0.61 -29.36
N ARG A 7 5.24 1.57 -28.63
CA ARG A 7 6.45 1.31 -27.83
C ARG A 7 6.02 0.43 -26.67
N GLY A 8 6.53 -0.81 -26.65
CA GLY A 8 6.25 -1.78 -25.60
C GLY A 8 6.51 -1.21 -24.20
N PRO A 9 5.90 -1.81 -23.16
CA PRO A 9 5.99 -1.27 -21.80
C PRO A 9 7.46 -1.23 -21.35
N THR A 10 7.92 -0.05 -20.98
CA THR A 10 9.28 0.23 -20.47
C THR A 10 9.53 -0.34 -19.07
N LEU A 11 8.54 -0.98 -18.47
CA LEU A 11 8.59 -1.47 -17.09
C LEU A 11 8.61 -3.00 -17.07
N LYS A 12 9.59 -3.55 -16.36
CA LYS A 12 9.67 -4.99 -16.10
C LYS A 12 8.43 -5.42 -15.29
N PRO A 13 7.79 -6.56 -15.61
CA PRO A 13 6.66 -7.07 -14.84
C PRO A 13 7.03 -7.30 -13.37
N ILE A 14 6.17 -6.86 -12.45
CA ILE A 14 6.31 -7.14 -11.02
C ILE A 14 5.88 -8.59 -10.78
N ARG A 15 6.72 -9.38 -10.11
CA ARG A 15 6.36 -10.73 -9.65
C ARG A 15 5.53 -10.62 -8.38
N THR A 16 4.23 -10.85 -8.49
CA THR A 16 3.32 -10.99 -7.34
C THR A 16 3.08 -12.47 -7.06
N LYS A 17 3.04 -12.89 -5.79
CA LYS A 17 2.58 -14.24 -5.42
C LYS A 17 1.11 -14.38 -5.87
N ARG A 18 0.75 -15.51 -6.48
CA ARG A 18 -0.61 -15.79 -6.93
C ARG A 18 -1.42 -16.28 -5.72
N GLU A 19 -2.68 -15.87 -5.59
CA GLU A 19 -3.58 -16.42 -4.56
C GLU A 19 -3.71 -17.94 -4.76
N GLY A 20 -3.26 -18.71 -3.77
CA GLY A 20 -3.21 -20.18 -3.81
C GLY A 20 -2.02 -20.82 -3.08
N GLU A 21 -0.98 -20.04 -2.75
CA GLU A 21 0.12 -20.49 -1.87
C GLU A 21 -0.18 -20.07 -0.43
N GLU A 22 -1.09 -20.80 0.21
CA GLU A 22 -1.22 -20.80 1.67
C GLU A 22 0.02 -21.48 2.25
N GLY A 23 1.01 -20.67 2.63
CA GLY A 23 2.26 -21.12 3.22
C GLY A 23 2.78 -20.10 4.21
N GLU A 24 2.62 -20.46 5.48
CA GLU A 24 3.15 -19.87 6.70
C GLU A 24 4.45 -19.07 6.55
N GLN A 25 4.46 -17.89 7.19
CA GLN A 25 5.65 -17.13 7.59
C GLN A 25 6.78 -17.01 6.54
N GLU A 26 6.73 -15.94 5.74
CA GLU A 26 7.93 -15.32 5.17
C GLU A 26 8.05 -13.89 5.69
N SER A 27 8.21 -13.75 7.01
CA SER A 27 8.70 -12.53 7.65
C SER A 27 10.22 -12.55 7.66
N ALA A 28 10.86 -12.17 6.56
CA ALA A 28 12.27 -11.76 6.54
C ALA A 28 12.65 -10.98 5.28
N GLU A 29 12.10 -11.35 4.12
CA GLU A 29 12.31 -10.62 2.87
C GLU A 29 11.11 -9.71 2.59
N GLY A 30 11.32 -8.40 2.54
CA GLY A 30 10.25 -7.42 2.41
C GLY A 30 9.33 -7.67 1.21
N GLU A 31 8.03 -7.43 1.38
CA GLU A 31 7.03 -7.57 0.31
C GLU A 31 7.22 -6.47 -0.76
N PRO A 32 7.25 -6.81 -2.06
CA PRO A 32 7.41 -5.82 -3.12
C PRO A 32 6.18 -4.89 -3.18
N LEU A 33 6.42 -3.60 -3.43
CA LEU A 33 5.36 -2.63 -3.63
C LEU A 33 4.54 -2.94 -4.89
N SER A 34 3.22 -2.74 -4.80
CA SER A 34 2.34 -2.79 -5.98
C SER A 34 2.71 -1.69 -7.00
N PRO A 35 2.36 -1.85 -8.29
CA PRO A 35 2.62 -0.81 -9.29
C PRO A 35 2.07 0.57 -8.91
N ALA A 36 0.86 0.61 -8.32
CA ALA A 36 0.25 1.84 -7.83
C ALA A 36 1.04 2.43 -6.65
N SER A 37 1.45 1.58 -5.70
CA SER A 37 2.30 1.98 -4.57
C SER A 37 3.59 2.63 -5.04
N ILE A 38 4.26 2.12 -6.08
CA ILE A 38 5.48 2.74 -6.63
C ILE A 38 5.21 4.16 -7.15
N MET A 39 4.08 4.38 -7.82
CA MET A 39 3.68 5.71 -8.31
C MET A 39 3.50 6.71 -7.16
N PHE A 40 2.97 6.28 -6.00
CA PHE A 40 2.80 7.13 -4.82
C PHE A 40 4.13 7.67 -4.24
N HIS A 41 5.28 7.09 -4.60
CA HIS A 41 6.60 7.53 -4.14
C HIS A 41 7.35 8.38 -5.18
N GLN A 42 6.74 8.68 -6.32
CA GLN A 42 7.38 9.53 -7.33
C GLN A 42 7.51 10.97 -6.82
N PRO A 43 8.63 11.66 -7.09
CA PRO A 43 8.77 13.07 -6.76
C PRO A 43 7.62 13.90 -7.31
N GLY A 44 6.97 14.70 -6.45
CA GLY A 44 5.84 15.55 -6.83
C GLY A 44 4.45 14.89 -6.72
N PHE A 45 4.37 13.59 -6.46
CA PHE A 45 3.10 12.87 -6.25
C PHE A 45 2.75 12.77 -4.75
N ASN A 46 2.60 13.92 -4.09
CA ASN A 46 2.31 14.01 -2.66
C ASN A 46 0.80 13.80 -2.40
N VAL A 47 0.38 12.58 -2.08
CA VAL A 47 -1.03 12.25 -1.81
C VAL A 47 -1.30 12.12 -0.32
N TYR A 48 -2.26 12.90 0.18
CA TYR A 48 -2.79 12.79 1.53
C TYR A 48 -4.26 12.39 1.49
N ASN A 49 -4.61 11.30 2.14
CA ASN A 49 -6.00 10.87 2.28
C ASN A 49 -6.61 11.51 3.53
N ILE A 50 -7.57 12.42 3.34
CA ILE A 50 -8.37 13.00 4.41
C ILE A 50 -9.77 12.37 4.35
N VAL A 51 -10.19 11.71 5.43
CA VAL A 51 -11.49 11.06 5.51
C VAL A 51 -12.33 11.73 6.60
N VAL A 52 -13.53 12.18 6.22
CA VAL A 52 -14.53 12.72 7.16
C VAL A 52 -15.70 11.75 7.19
N LEU A 53 -15.93 11.13 8.35
CA LEU A 53 -17.02 10.18 8.56
C LEU A 53 -18.10 10.84 9.41
N GLY A 54 -19.30 10.96 8.85
CA GLY A 54 -20.49 11.36 9.60
C GLY A 54 -21.11 10.15 10.30
N CYS A 55 -21.54 10.31 11.54
CA CYS A 55 -22.25 9.27 12.29
C CYS A 55 -23.56 9.84 12.82
N GLN A 56 -24.66 9.10 12.64
CA GLN A 56 -25.97 9.51 13.13
C GLN A 56 -26.10 9.31 14.65
N THR A 57 -25.37 8.34 15.20
CA THR A 57 -25.36 8.03 16.62
C THR A 57 -24.35 8.89 17.38
N SER A 58 -24.65 9.19 18.65
CA SER A 58 -23.70 9.85 19.53
C SER A 58 -22.50 8.95 19.79
N ILE A 59 -21.29 9.49 19.62
CA ILE A 59 -20.05 8.74 19.76
C ILE A 59 -19.24 9.27 20.93
N SER A 60 -18.71 8.36 21.76
CA SER A 60 -17.64 8.69 22.70
C SER A 60 -16.31 8.77 21.93
N VAL A 61 -15.75 9.98 21.86
CA VAL A 61 -14.52 10.26 21.12
C VAL A 61 -13.34 9.45 21.67
N ASP A 62 -13.23 9.35 23.00
CA ASP A 62 -12.13 8.63 23.64
C ASP A 62 -12.16 7.13 23.33
N VAL A 63 -13.35 6.53 23.35
CA VAL A 63 -13.53 5.11 23.01
C VAL A 63 -13.19 4.86 21.55
N VAL A 64 -13.70 5.69 20.63
CA VAL A 64 -13.41 5.51 19.19
C VAL A 64 -11.93 5.70 18.89
N LYS A 65 -11.29 6.71 19.48
CA LYS A 65 -9.85 6.92 19.31
C LYS A 65 -9.05 5.70 19.80
N ALA A 66 -9.36 5.18 20.98
CA ALA A 66 -8.67 4.01 21.52
C ALA A 66 -8.86 2.76 20.64
N ARG A 67 -10.11 2.47 20.24
CA ARG A 67 -10.42 1.29 19.41
C ARG A 67 -9.87 1.40 17.99
N LEU A 68 -9.88 2.60 17.41
CA LEU A 68 -9.30 2.84 16.09
C LEU A 68 -7.80 2.55 16.09
N MET A 69 -7.07 3.06 17.09
CA MET A 69 -5.64 2.79 17.24
C MET A 69 -5.36 1.29 17.39
N GLU A 70 -6.10 0.60 18.27
CA GLU A 70 -5.96 -0.86 18.44
C GLU A 70 -6.24 -1.63 17.14
N THR A 71 -7.19 -1.17 16.32
CA THR A 71 -7.55 -1.83 15.06
C THR A 71 -6.48 -1.61 14.00
N LEU A 72 -5.98 -0.39 13.86
CA LEU A 72 -4.95 -0.06 12.86
C LEU A 72 -3.62 -0.76 13.16
N VAL A 73 -3.22 -0.86 14.42
CA VAL A 73 -1.98 -1.53 14.82
C VAL A 73 -1.99 -3.02 14.46
N LYS A 74 -3.17 -3.67 14.49
CA LYS A 74 -3.30 -5.08 14.12
C LYS A 74 -3.22 -5.32 12.61
N HIS A 75 -3.32 -4.28 11.79
CA HIS A 75 -3.36 -4.41 10.35
C HIS A 75 -1.95 -4.27 9.74
N PRO A 76 -1.38 -5.33 9.12
CA PRO A 76 0.01 -5.34 8.65
C PRO A 76 0.37 -4.16 7.71
N ARG A 77 -0.57 -3.76 6.85
CA ARG A 77 -0.37 -2.65 5.89
C ARG A 77 -0.41 -1.24 6.49
N PHE A 78 -0.95 -1.05 7.70
CA PHE A 78 -0.93 0.27 8.37
C PHE A 78 0.33 0.48 9.22
N CYS A 79 1.04 -0.59 9.54
CA CYS A 79 2.31 -0.56 10.27
C CYS A 79 3.51 -0.99 9.41
N SER A 80 3.36 -1.06 8.10
CA SER A 80 4.47 -1.42 7.20
C SER A 80 5.45 -0.24 7.08
N LEU A 81 6.73 -0.53 7.25
CA LEU A 81 7.80 0.41 6.94
C LEU A 81 8.32 0.13 5.54
N GLN A 82 8.34 1.15 4.70
CA GLN A 82 8.95 1.05 3.39
C GLN A 82 10.47 1.20 3.51
N VAL A 83 11.18 0.26 2.92
CA VAL A 83 12.64 0.23 2.92
C VAL A 83 13.11 0.33 1.47
N THR A 84 14.04 1.24 1.19
CA THR A 84 14.74 1.23 -0.09
C THR A 84 15.68 0.03 -0.11
N ALA A 85 15.69 -0.73 -1.20
CA ALA A 85 16.67 -1.80 -1.35
C ALA A 85 18.07 -1.21 -1.17
N GLN A 86 18.79 -1.62 -0.12
CA GLN A 86 20.17 -1.20 0.05
C GLN A 86 20.96 -1.68 -1.17
N LYS A 87 21.65 -0.74 -1.82
CA LYS A 87 22.55 -1.03 -2.91
C LYS A 87 23.84 -1.58 -2.30
N ASN A 88 24.00 -2.90 -2.32
CA ASN A 88 25.32 -3.54 -2.18
C ASN A 88 26.14 -3.32 -3.44
#